data_AF-A0A7W6W7D6-F1
#
_entry.id   AF-A0A7W6W7D6-F1
#
_cell.length_a   1.000
_cell.length_b   1.000
_cell.length_c   1.000
_cell.angle_alpha   90.00
_cell.angle_beta   90.00
_cell.angle_gamma   90.00
#
_symmetry.space_group_name_H-M   'P 1'
#
loop_
_entity.id
_entity.type
_entity.pdbx_description
1 polymer ?
#
loop_
_entity_poly.entity_id
_entity_poly.type
_entity_poly.pdbx_seq_one_letter_code
_entity_poly.pdbx_strand_id
1 'polypeptide(L)'
;MSRTERGVLIVRILRELKTHRQEVLGNVPADRCVWIDRLIASVSSTISEIVNMQDVEFNRVLSEFEKLMATLQNISHPEKLPRTIH
;
A
#
# COMPACT_ATOMS: atom_id res chain seq x y z
N MET A 1 4.49 17.11 -11.58
CA MET A 1 5.21 15.83 -11.60
C MET A 1 5.01 15.18 -12.96
N SER A 2 6.06 14.72 -13.62
CA SER A 2 5.99 14.06 -14.92
C SER A 2 5.38 12.65 -14.83
N ARG A 3 4.90 12.12 -15.96
CA ARG A 3 4.37 10.75 -16.04
C ARG A 3 5.41 9.69 -15.67
N THR A 4 6.68 9.92 -16.02
CA THR A 4 7.79 9.03 -15.66
C THR A 4 8.00 9.00 -14.14
N GLU A 5 8.04 10.17 -13.50
CA GLU A 5 8.14 10.27 -12.03
C GLU A 5 6.96 9.60 -11.33
N ARG A 6 5.74 9.76 -11.87
CA ARG A 6 4.54 9.07 -11.38
C ARG A 6 4.70 7.55 -11.45
N GLY A 7 5.17 7.03 -12.59
CA GLY A 7 5.39 5.60 -12.79
C GLY A 7 6.41 5.05 -11.79
N VAL A 8 7.53 5.76 -11.59
CA VAL A 8 8.54 5.40 -10.58
C VAL A 8 7.93 5.34 -9.18
N LEU A 9 7.09 6.30 -8.80
CA LEU A 9 6.45 6.31 -7.49
C LEU A 9 5.48 5.15 -7.30
N ILE A 10 4.63 4.85 -8.28
CA ILE A 10 3.69 3.72 -8.20
C ILE A 10 4.47 2.38 -8.12
N VAL A 11 5.56 2.22 -8.87
CA VAL A 11 6.42 1.03 -8.78
C VAL A 11 7.04 0.90 -7.39
N ARG A 12 7.48 2.00 -6.78
CA ARG A 12 8.00 1.98 -5.39
C ARG A 12 6.93 1.56 -4.40
N ILE A 13 5.71 2.09 -4.52
CA ILE A 13 4.56 1.69 -3.68
C ILE A 13 4.26 0.20 -3.84
N LEU A 14 4.21 -0.31 -5.07
CA LEU A 14 4.00 -1.74 -5.33
C LEU A 14 5.08 -2.62 -4.70
N ARG A 15 6.34 -2.18 -4.73
CA ARG A 15 7.44 -2.90 -4.08
C ARG A 15 7.22 -2.96 -2.58
N GLU A 16 6.87 -1.84 -1.97
CA GLU A 16 6.62 -1.76 -0.53
C GLU A 16 5.44 -2.64 -0.10
N LEU A 17 4.34 -2.64 -0.86
CA LEU A 17 3.19 -3.52 -0.61
C LEU A 17 3.59 -5.01 -0.68
N LYS A 18 4.43 -5.38 -1.64
CA LYS A 18 4.97 -6.76 -1.74
C LYS A 18 5.85 -7.10 -0.55
N THR A 19 6.70 -6.17 -0.10
CA THR A 19 7.51 -6.34 1.11
C THR A 19 6.63 -6.56 2.33
N HIS A 20 5.63 -5.71 2.58
CA HIS A 20 4.71 -5.90 3.71
C HIS A 20 3.92 -7.21 3.62
N ARG A 21 3.49 -7.60 2.43
CA ARG A 21 2.80 -8.88 2.21
C ARG A 21 3.67 -10.08 2.63
N GLN A 22 4.98 -10.01 2.39
CA GLN A 22 5.94 -11.06 2.70
C GLN A 22 6.41 -11.01 4.16
N GLU A 23 6.80 -9.84 4.65
CA GLU A 23 7.48 -9.69 5.94
C GLU A 23 6.50 -9.54 7.11
N VAL A 24 5.41 -8.79 6.93
CA VAL A 24 4.43 -8.51 8.00
C VAL A 24 3.31 -9.54 7.99
N LEU A 25 2.81 -9.88 6.80
CA LEU A 25 1.68 -10.79 6.64
C LEU A 25 2.10 -12.21 6.23
N GLY A 26 3.40 -12.52 6.21
CA GLY A 26 3.90 -13.83 5.78
C GLY A 26 3.36 -15.01 6.59
N ASN A 27 3.08 -14.78 7.88
CA ASN A 27 2.51 -15.79 8.78
C ASN A 27 0.97 -15.75 8.83
N VAL A 28 0.33 -14.83 8.10
CA VAL A 28 -1.13 -14.73 8.04
C VAL A 28 -1.65 -15.71 6.97
N PRO A 29 -2.70 -16.50 7.27
CA PRO A 29 -3.32 -17.39 6.30
C PRO A 29 -3.65 -16.69 4.98
N ALA A 30 -3.35 -17.35 3.86
CA ALA A 30 -3.41 -16.74 2.52
C ALA A 30 -4.81 -16.22 2.16
N ASP A 31 -5.87 -16.89 2.62
CA ASP A 31 -7.27 -16.47 2.49
C ASP A 31 -7.54 -15.09 3.09
N ARG A 32 -6.85 -14.74 4.18
CA ARG A 32 -6.92 -13.42 4.83
C ARG A 32 -6.05 -12.37 4.16
N CYS A 33 -5.13 -12.76 3.28
CA CYS A 33 -4.26 -11.86 2.52
C CYS A 33 -4.71 -11.62 1.07
N VAL A 34 -5.77 -12.29 0.61
CA VAL A 34 -6.27 -12.16 -0.76
C VAL A 34 -6.50 -10.69 -1.18
N TRP A 35 -6.91 -9.83 -0.26
CA TRP A 35 -7.18 -8.42 -0.55
C TRP A 35 -5.92 -7.65 -0.99
N ILE A 36 -4.77 -7.89 -0.35
CA ILE A 36 -3.52 -7.18 -0.68
C ILE A 36 -2.90 -7.76 -1.97
N ASP A 37 -3.03 -9.07 -2.18
CA ASP A 37 -2.62 -9.71 -3.43
C ASP A 37 -3.44 -9.17 -4.61
N ARG A 38 -4.76 -9.00 -4.44
CA ARG A 38 -5.65 -8.37 -5.44
C ARG A 38 -5.31 -6.89 -5.66
N LEU A 39 -5.01 -6.14 -4.61
CA LEU A 39 -4.61 -4.73 -4.73
C LEU A 39 -3.32 -4.61 -5.55
N ILE A 40 -2.30 -5.41 -5.22
CA ILE A 40 -1.02 -5.43 -5.95
C ILE A 40 -1.25 -5.74 -7.43
N ALA A 41 -2.05 -6.76 -7.73
CA ALA A 41 -2.37 -7.14 -9.12
C ALA A 41 -3.13 -6.03 -9.86
N SER A 42 -4.17 -5.47 -9.25
CA SER A 42 -4.98 -4.40 -9.82
C SER A 42 -4.14 -3.16 -10.15
N VAL A 43 -3.35 -2.69 -9.19
CA VAL A 43 -2.49 -1.51 -9.36
C VAL A 43 -1.39 -1.77 -10.39
N SER A 44 -0.82 -2.98 -10.41
CA SER A 44 0.18 -3.37 -11.43
C SER A 44 -0.42 -3.34 -12.84
N SER A 45 -1.67 -3.76 -13.01
CA SER A 45 -2.35 -3.76 -14.31
C SER A 45 -2.80 -2.36 -14.77
N THR A 46 -2.99 -1.43 -13.83
CA THR A 46 -3.55 -0.09 -14.09
C THR A 46 -2.52 1.04 -13.97
N ILE A 47 -1.21 0.73 -13.88
CA ILE A 47 -0.14 1.75 -13.77
C ILE A 47 -0.26 2.79 -14.89
N SER A 48 -0.47 2.36 -16.14
CA SER A 48 -0.59 3.27 -17.28
C SER A 48 -1.79 4.22 -17.12
N GLU A 49 -2.90 3.77 -16.53
CA GLU A 49 -4.06 4.63 -16.26
C GLU A 49 -3.73 5.62 -15.15
N ILE A 50 -3.15 5.14 -14.04
CA ILE A 50 -2.80 5.94 -12.87
C ILE A 50 -1.81 7.07 -13.24
N VAL A 51 -0.78 6.80 -14.03
CA VAL A 51 0.20 7.85 -14.39
C VAL A 51 -0.39 8.93 -15.30
N ASN A 52 -1.46 8.59 -16.02
CA ASN A 52 -2.17 9.49 -16.94
C ASN A 52 -3.34 10.25 -16.30
N MET A 53 -3.69 9.95 -15.04
CA MET A 53 -4.72 10.68 -14.28
C MET A 53 -4.41 12.17 -14.14
N GLN A 54 -5.45 12.96 -13.87
CA GLN A 54 -5.26 14.35 -13.48
C GLN A 54 -4.53 14.44 -12.14
N ASP A 55 -3.85 15.55 -11.88
CA ASP A 55 -3.06 15.75 -10.65
C ASP A 55 -3.89 15.52 -9.38
N VAL A 56 -5.15 15.97 -9.36
CA VAL A 56 -6.07 15.78 -8.24
C VAL A 56 -6.38 14.31 -8.00
N GLU A 57 -6.67 13.55 -9.06
CA GLU A 57 -6.98 12.13 -8.97
C GLU A 57 -5.74 11.32 -8.58
N PHE A 58 -4.60 11.62 -9.18
CA PHE A 58 -3.32 10.99 -8.86
C PHE A 58 -2.94 11.23 -7.39
N ASN A 59 -3.08 12.46 -6.89
CA ASN A 59 -2.81 12.79 -5.49
C ASN A 59 -3.79 12.08 -4.55
N ARG A 60 -5.05 11.92 -4.94
CA ARG A 60 -6.02 11.13 -4.17
C ARG A 60 -5.59 9.67 -4.06
N VAL A 61 -5.17 9.06 -5.17
CA VAL A 61 -4.62 7.69 -5.16
C VAL A 61 -3.41 7.57 -4.24
N LEU A 62 -2.48 8.53 -4.29
CA LEU A 62 -1.33 8.56 -3.38
C LEU A 62 -1.74 8.65 -1.90
N SER A 63 -2.73 9.50 -1.58
CA SER A 63 -3.23 9.63 -0.21
C SER A 63 -3.87 8.33 0.30
N GLU A 64 -4.59 7.60 -0.55
CA GLU A 64 -5.15 6.29 -0.17
C GLU A 64 -4.04 5.25 0.08
N PHE A 65 -2.96 5.26 -0.72
CA PHE A 65 -1.80 4.40 -0.44
C PHE A 65 -1.10 4.78 0.86
N GLU A 66 -0.94 6.07 1.15
CA GLU A 66 -0.32 6.52 2.41
C GLU A 66 -1.12 6.03 3.64
N LYS A 67 -2.45 6.14 3.61
CA LYS A 67 -3.32 5.62 4.67
C LYS A 67 -3.23 4.11 4.82
N LEU A 68 -3.20 3.38 3.70
CA LEU A 68 -3.05 1.93 3.70
C LEU A 68 -1.71 1.51 4.33
N MET A 69 -0.63 2.19 3.94
CA MET A 69 0.71 1.94 4.46
C MET A 69 0.78 2.19 5.97
N ALA A 70 0.22 3.29 6.46
CA ALA A 70 0.12 3.57 7.90
C ALA A 70 -0.68 2.47 8.63
N THR A 71 -1.78 1.99 8.03
CA THR A 71 -2.58 0.90 8.59
C THR A 71 -1.79 -0.40 8.71
N LEU A 72 -1.04 -0.77 7.66
CA LEU A 72 -0.18 -1.96 7.65
C LEU A 72 0.93 -1.88 8.69
N GLN A 73 1.53 -0.70 8.87
CA GLN A 73 2.55 -0.47 9.90
C GLN A 73 2.02 -0.64 11.33
N ASN A 74 0.80 -0.14 11.59
CA ASN A 74 0.13 -0.29 12.88
C ASN A 74 -0.20 -1.76 13.20
N ILE A 75 -0.58 -2.55 12.19
CA ILE A 75 -0.82 -4.00 12.34
C ILE A 75 0.49 -4.73 12.65
N SER A 76 1.60 -4.34 12.02
CA SER A 76 2.92 -4.94 12.23
C SER A 76 3.50 -4.69 13.62
N HIS A 77 3.12 -3.61 14.29
CA HIS A 77 3.65 -3.21 15.59
C HIS A 77 2.50 -2.95 16.58
N PRO A 78 1.84 -4.01 17.10
CA PRO A 78 0.75 -3.84 18.07
C PRO A 78 1.19 -3.24 19.41
N GLU A 79 2.50 -3.11 19.67
CA GLU A 79 3.04 -2.50 20.88
C GLU A 79 3.28 -1.00 20.73
N LYS A 80 2.22 -0.22 20.95
CA LYS A 80 2.29 1.10 21.63
C LYS A 80 0.91 1.70 21.94
N LEU A 81 -0.08 0.89 22.32
CA LEU A 81 -1.09 1.42 23.24
C LEU A 81 -0.51 1.32 24.65
N PRO A 82 -0.31 2.43 25.37
CA PRO A 82 0.00 2.34 26.79
C PRO A 82 -1.18 1.60 27.42
N ARG A 83 -0.93 0.40 27.95
CA ARG A 83 -1.88 -0.25 28.83
C ARG A 83 -2.03 0.67 30.03
N THR A 84 -3.14 1.41 30.09
CA THR A 84 -3.54 2.08 31.31
C THR A 84 -3.81 0.98 32.32
N ILE A 85 -2.83 0.72 33.18
CA ILE A 85 -2.99 -0.14 34.34
C ILE A 85 -3.86 0.67 35.32
N HIS A 86 -5.10 0.21 35.50
CA HIS A 86 -6.01 0.69 36.55
C HIS A 86 -5.85 -0.16 37.81
#